data_AF-A0A2N3C710-F1
#
_entry.id   AF-A0A2N3C710-F1
#
_cell.length_a   1.000
_cell.length_b   1.000
_cell.length_c   1.000
_cell.angle_alpha   90.00
_cell.angle_beta   90.00
_cell.angle_gamma   90.00
#
_symmetry.space_group_name_H-M   'P 1'
#
loop_
_entity.id
_entity.type
_entity.pdbx_description
1 polymer ?
#
loop_
_entity_poly.entity_id
_entity_poly.type
_entity_poly.pdbx_seq_one_letter_code
_entity_poly.pdbx_strand_id
1 'polypeptide(L)' 'MAEAPGPAGVTHRYPCPACGADLRFAPGGAGLVCDHCGHEET' A
#
# COMPACT_ATOMS: atom_id res chain seq x y z
N MET A 1 -9.87 -30.56 -10.66
CA MET A 1 -8.71 -29.93 -10.01
C MET A 1 -9.20 -28.60 -9.47
N ALA A 2 -9.48 -28.52 -8.17
CA ALA A 2 -9.85 -27.27 -7.50
C ALA A 2 -8.60 -26.79 -6.77
N GLU A 3 -7.92 -25.79 -7.34
CA GLU A 3 -6.83 -25.12 -6.65
C GLU A 3 -7.43 -24.32 -5.48
N ALA A 4 -6.96 -24.62 -4.27
CA ALA A 4 -7.23 -23.81 -3.10
C ALA A 4 -6.45 -22.49 -3.24
N PRO A 5 -7.08 -21.32 -3.12
CA PRO A 5 -6.34 -20.10 -2.89
C PRO A 5 -5.65 -20.26 -1.53
N GLY A 6 -4.34 -20.53 -1.53
CA GLY A 6 -3.51 -20.37 -0.33
C GLY A 6 -3.72 -18.95 0.22
N PRO A 7 -3.61 -18.72 1.54
CA PRO A 7 -3.85 -17.41 2.11
C PRO A 7 -2.94 -16.41 1.40
N ALA A 8 -3.55 -15.60 0.53
CA ALA A 8 -2.85 -14.56 -0.21
C ALA A 8 -2.16 -13.72 0.85
N GLY A 9 -0.82 -13.79 0.88
CA GLY A 9 -0.01 -13.22 1.94
C GLY A 9 -0.48 -11.80 2.21
N VAL A 10 -0.67 -11.47 3.48
CA VAL A 10 -1.21 -10.17 3.89
C VAL A 10 -0.36 -9.12 3.18
N THR A 11 -0.93 -8.50 2.15
CA THR A 11 -0.23 -7.44 1.45
C THR A 11 -0.28 -6.31 2.46
N HIS A 12 0.89 -5.91 2.97
CA HIS A 12 1.02 -4.76 3.86
C HIS A 12 0.70 -3.50 3.06
N ARG A 13 -0.60 -3.32 2.81
CA ARG A 13 -1.20 -2.18 2.16
C ARG A 13 -1.40 -1.15 3.25
N TYR A 14 -0.77 0.01 3.11
CA TYR A 14 -0.99 1.14 3.99
C TYR A 14 -2.03 2.03 3.31
N PRO A 15 -3.33 1.93 3.65
CA PRO A 15 -4.33 2.74 2.97
C PRO A 15 -4.18 4.22 3.34
N CYS A 16 -4.15 5.08 2.32
CA CYS A 16 -4.08 6.53 2.46
C CYS A 16 -5.36 7.07 3.09
N PRO A 17 -5.30 7.93 4.12
CA PRO A 17 -6.51 8.49 4.76
C PRO A 17 -7.31 9.42 3.85
N ALA A 18 -6.70 10.00 2.81
CA ALA A 18 -7.35 10.92 1.90
C ALA A 18 -8.14 10.24 0.76
N CYS A 19 -7.70 9.06 0.31
CA CYS A 19 -8.31 8.38 -0.86
C CYS A 19 -8.51 6.87 -0.70
N GLY A 20 -7.91 6.25 0.32
CA GLY A 20 -7.95 4.80 0.57
C GLY A 20 -6.98 3.97 -0.28
N ALA A 21 -6.16 4.60 -1.12
CA ALA A 21 -5.18 3.90 -1.96
C ALA A 21 -3.92 3.47 -1.20
N ASP A 22 -3.12 2.60 -1.80
CA ASP A 22 -1.88 2.11 -1.22
C ASP A 22 -0.80 3.21 -1.11
N LEU A 23 -0.51 3.62 0.12
CA LEU A 23 0.69 4.37 0.48
C LEU A 23 1.91 3.47 0.31
N ARG A 24 2.90 4.00 -0.40
CA ARG A 24 4.15 3.33 -0.71
C ARG A 24 5.30 4.07 -0.05
N PHE A 25 6.22 3.33 0.53
CA PHE A 25 7.41 3.91 1.16
C PHE A 25 8.36 4.46 0.09
N ALA A 26 8.79 5.72 0.24
CA ALA A 26 9.70 6.36 -0.71
C ALA A 26 11.14 5.81 -0.53
N PRO A 27 11.77 5.20 -1.56
CA PRO A 27 13.13 4.69 -1.46
C PRO A 27 14.14 5.85 -1.49
N GLY A 28 14.33 6.49 -0.35
CA GLY A 28 15.16 7.69 -0.19
C GLY A 28 14.74 8.61 0.96
N GLY A 29 13.60 8.33 1.61
CA GLY A 29 13.12 9.06 2.78
C GLY A 29 12.52 8.14 3.84
N ALA A 30 12.06 8.75 4.94
CA ALA A 30 11.30 8.07 5.99
C ALA A 30 9.76 8.20 5.81
N GLY A 31 9.33 8.78 4.68
CA GLY A 31 7.93 9.11 4.41
C GLY A 31 7.22 8.11 3.51
N LEU A 32 5.89 8.15 3.59
CA LEU A 32 4.96 7.37 2.78
C LEU A 32 4.34 8.27 1.72
N VAL A 33 4.32 7.81 0.47
CA VAL A 33 3.74 8.54 -0.67
C VAL A 33 2.60 7.73 -1.27
N CYS A 34 1.45 8.37 -1.48
CA CYS A 34 0.32 7.80 -2.19
C CYS A 34 0.51 8.00 -3.71
N ASP A 35 0.67 6.91 -4.45
CA ASP A 35 0.79 6.96 -5.92
C ASP A 35 -0.53 7.39 -6.60
N HIS A 36 -1.66 7.33 -5.88
CA HIS A 36 -2.98 7.61 -6.47
C HIS A 36 -3.41 9.08 -6.37
N CYS A 37 -3.20 9.72 -5.21
CA CYS A 37 -3.58 11.13 -4.99
C CYS A 37 -2.38 12.07 -4.80
N GLY A 38 -1.16 11.54 -4.67
CA GLY A 38 0.05 12.33 -4.39
C GLY A 38 0.19 12.77 -2.93
N HIS A 39 -0.56 12.20 -1.99
CA HIS A 39 -0.43 12.52 -0.57
C HIS A 39 0.89 12.00 0.01
N GLU A 40 1.57 12.85 0.78
CA GLU A 40 2.84 12.55 1.43
C GLU A 40 2.65 12.60 2.96
N GLU A 41 2.87 11.48 3.64
CA GLU A 41 2.90 11.41 5.11
C GLU A 41 4.36 11.33 5.57
N THR A 42 4.81 12.37 6.29
CA THR A 42 6.17 12.52 6.84
C THR A 42 6.20 12.34 8.35
#